data_AF-A0A349G7T6-F1
#
_entry.id   AF-A0A349G7T6-F1
#
_cell.length_a   1.000
_cell.length_b   1.000
_cell.length_c   1.000
_cell.angle_alpha   90.00
_cell.angle_beta   90.00
_cell.angle_gamma   90.00
#
_symmetry.space_group_name_H-M   'P 1'
#
loop_
_entity.id
_entity.type
_entity.pdbx_description
1 polymer ?
#
loop_
_entity_poly.entity_id
_entity_poly.type
_entity_poly.pdbx_seq_one_letter_code
_entity_poly.pdbx_strand_id
1 'polypeptide(L)'
;MNELTGKVVAINISKEKGVIKDSITSGQFEVDHGLVGDAHAGKWHRQVSLLAQESIDKMTRNGVLGLCSGKFAENITTEGIRLHTLPVGTKV
;
A
#
# COMPACT_ATOMS: atom_id res chain seq x y z
N MET A 1 10.59 4.04 24.36
CA MET A 1 9.53 3.48 23.48
C MET A 1 10.25 2.94 22.26
N ASN A 2 10.07 1.68 21.90
CA ASN A 2 10.60 1.19 20.61
C ASN A 2 9.85 1.93 19.50
N GLU A 3 10.58 2.53 18.57
CA GLU A 3 9.98 3.12 17.39
C GLU A 3 9.29 2.03 16.56
N LEU A 4 8.07 2.32 16.11
CA LEU A 4 7.37 1.48 15.16
C LEU A 4 8.00 1.71 13.79
N THR A 5 8.86 0.80 13.36
CA THR A 5 9.59 0.92 12.09
C THR A 5 9.06 -0.06 11.05
N GLY A 6 8.88 0.41 9.82
CA GLY A 6 8.61 -0.43 8.66
C GLY A 6 9.44 0.04 7.47
N LYS A 7 9.68 -0.85 6.51
CA LYS A 7 10.39 -0.55 5.26
C LYS A 7 9.39 -0.50 4.11
N VAL A 8 9.48 0.53 3.26
CA VAL A 8 8.78 0.53 1.97
C VAL A 8 9.56 -0.33 0.99
N VAL A 9 8.92 -1.35 0.41
CA VAL A 9 9.55 -2.28 -0.54
C VAL A 9 9.03 -2.14 -1.96
N ALA A 10 7.83 -1.58 -2.13
CA ALA A 10 7.29 -1.22 -3.45
C ALA A 10 6.35 -0.01 -3.35
N ILE A 11 6.30 0.76 -4.43
CA ILE A 11 5.33 1.83 -4.65
C ILE A 11 4.59 1.47 -5.92
N ASN A 12 3.25 1.48 -5.89
CA ASN A 12 2.43 1.09 -7.02
C ASN A 12 1.34 2.14 -7.32
N ILE A 13 1.04 2.31 -8.60
CA ILE A 13 0.05 3.28 -9.10
C ILE A 13 -0.78 2.67 -10.23
N SER A 14 -2.02 3.12 -10.38
CA SER A 14 -2.81 2.84 -11.58
C SER A 14 -3.46 4.11 -12.06
N LYS A 15 -3.51 4.32 -13.39
CA LYS A 15 -4.19 5.49 -13.97
C LYS A 15 -5.69 5.29 -14.10
N GLU A 16 -6.15 4.05 -13.98
CA GLU A 16 -7.55 3.66 -14.09
C GLU A 16 -8.00 2.88 -12.84
N LYS A 17 -9.31 2.89 -12.58
CA LYS A 17 -9.92 2.11 -11.48
C LYS A 17 -10.20 0.69 -11.92
N GLY A 18 -10.11 -0.27 -11.00
CA GLY A 18 -10.41 -1.67 -11.28
C GLY A 18 -9.31 -2.44 -12.00
N VAL A 19 -8.16 -1.81 -12.26
CA VAL A 19 -6.96 -2.46 -12.79
C VAL A 19 -5.92 -2.68 -11.71
N ILE A 20 -5.02 -3.64 -11.94
CA ILE A 20 -3.84 -3.86 -11.09
C ILE A 20 -2.92 -2.65 -11.19
N LYS A 21 -2.24 -2.32 -10.10
CA LYS A 21 -1.27 -1.21 -10.07
C LYS A 21 0.09 -1.66 -10.59
N ASP A 22 0.74 -0.79 -11.35
CA ASP A 22 2.11 -0.96 -11.82
C ASP A 22 3.10 -0.38 -10.81
N SER A 23 4.23 -1.04 -10.63
CA SER A 23 5.28 -0.55 -9.73
C SER A 23 6.05 0.63 -10.34
N ILE A 24 6.34 1.62 -9.50
CA ILE A 24 7.12 2.82 -9.83
C ILE A 24 8.29 2.98 -8.87
N THR A 25 9.35 3.66 -9.31
CA THR A 25 10.56 3.88 -8.50
C THR A 25 10.40 4.97 -7.46
N SER A 26 9.49 5.93 -7.71
CA SER A 26 9.21 7.06 -6.83
C SER A 26 7.83 7.64 -7.12
N GLY A 27 7.26 8.36 -6.16
CA GLY A 27 5.99 9.04 -6.31
C GLY A 27 5.88 10.20 -5.31
N GLN A 28 4.86 11.05 -5.52
CA GLN A 28 4.60 12.21 -4.66
C GLN A 28 3.23 12.04 -3.99
N PHE A 29 3.19 12.25 -2.67
CA PHE A 29 1.94 12.41 -1.95
C PHE A 29 1.60 13.90 -1.83
N GLU A 30 0.36 14.24 -2.14
CA GLU A 30 -0.20 15.58 -1.94
C GLU A 30 -1.26 15.54 -0.83
N VAL A 31 -1.22 16.54 0.05
CA VAL A 31 -2.15 16.68 1.18
C VAL A 31 -3.57 16.76 0.66
N ASP A 32 -4.48 16.05 1.31
CA ASP A 32 -5.90 15.96 0.92
C ASP A 32 -6.17 15.38 -0.48
N HIS A 33 -5.18 14.70 -1.06
CA HIS A 33 -5.25 14.11 -2.39
C HIS A 33 -4.78 12.64 -2.42
N GLY A 34 -3.61 12.34 -1.88
CA GLY A 34 -3.00 11.00 -1.97
C GLY A 34 -1.88 10.93 -3.01
N LEU A 35 -1.66 9.74 -3.60
CA LEU A 35 -0.57 9.53 -4.55
C LEU A 35 -0.90 10.20 -5.89
N VAL A 36 -0.13 11.24 -6.26
CA VAL A 36 -0.36 12.00 -7.49
C VAL A 36 -0.32 11.08 -8.71
N GLY A 37 -1.38 11.15 -9.53
CA GLY A 37 -1.55 10.34 -10.74
C GLY A 37 -2.28 9.01 -10.52
N ASP A 38 -2.62 8.65 -9.28
CA ASP A 38 -3.37 7.43 -9.00
C ASP A 38 -4.87 7.62 -9.24
N ALA A 39 -5.54 6.61 -9.79
CA ALA A 39 -6.96 6.62 -10.07
C ALA A 39 -7.85 6.75 -8.83
N HIS A 40 -7.29 6.46 -7.65
CA HIS A 40 -7.98 6.58 -6.37
C HIS A 40 -7.59 7.86 -5.60
N ALA A 41 -6.69 8.68 -6.13
CA ALA A 41 -6.36 9.95 -5.52
C ALA A 41 -7.53 10.95 -5.64
N GLY A 42 -7.64 11.87 -4.67
CA GLY A 42 -8.65 12.91 -4.63
C GLY A 42 -9.07 13.26 -3.19
N LYS A 43 -10.07 14.14 -3.10
CA LYS A 43 -10.56 14.67 -1.82
C LYS A 43 -11.54 13.70 -1.14
N TRP A 44 -11.01 12.70 -0.46
CA TRP A 44 -11.76 11.74 0.34
C TRP A 44 -10.89 11.11 1.44
N HIS A 45 -11.43 10.16 2.20
CA HIS A 45 -10.80 9.65 3.42
C HIS A 45 -9.81 8.48 3.20
N ARG A 46 -9.81 7.81 2.04
CA ARG A 46 -8.88 6.69 1.74
C ARG A 46 -7.90 7.07 0.63
N GLN A 47 -7.06 8.04 0.92
CA GLN A 47 -6.16 8.66 -0.06
C GLN A 47 -4.98 7.76 -0.45
N VAL A 48 -4.57 6.86 0.44
CA VAL A 48 -3.42 5.97 0.25
C VAL A 48 -3.76 4.60 0.83
N SER A 49 -3.47 3.54 0.08
CA SER A 49 -3.56 2.16 0.56
C SER A 49 -2.18 1.59 0.86
N LEU A 50 -2.07 0.86 1.98
CA LEU A 50 -0.86 0.16 2.38
C LEU A 50 -1.17 -1.33 2.55
N LEU A 51 -0.24 -2.19 2.18
CA LEU A 51 -0.30 -3.63 2.45
C LEU A 51 1.08 -4.14 2.85
N ALA A 52 1.14 -4.98 3.87
CA ALA A 52 2.40 -5.56 4.32
C ALA A 52 2.73 -6.82 3.52
N GLN A 53 4.00 -7.03 3.16
CA GLN A 53 4.48 -8.22 2.47
C GLN A 53 4.09 -9.48 3.23
N GLU A 54 4.11 -9.44 4.56
CA GLU A 54 3.70 -10.54 5.44
C GLU A 54 2.22 -10.93 5.25
N SER A 55 1.37 -9.97 4.83
CA SER A 55 -0.03 -10.24 4.48
C SER A 55 -0.18 -10.89 3.11
N ILE A 56 0.66 -10.49 2.14
CA ILE A 56 0.75 -11.14 0.83
C ILE A 56 1.23 -12.58 1.01
N ASP A 57 2.31 -12.79 1.77
CA ASP A 57 2.90 -14.11 2.05
C ASP A 57 1.92 -15.03 2.79
N LYS A 58 1.09 -14.47 3.68
CA LYS A 58 0.01 -15.23 4.33
C LYS A 58 -0.99 -15.76 3.31
N MET A 59 -1.41 -14.95 2.34
CA MET A 59 -2.35 -15.36 1.29
C MET A 59 -1.71 -16.37 0.33
N THR A 60 -0.45 -16.18 -0.02
CA THR A 60 0.32 -17.13 -0.84
C THR A 60 0.43 -18.49 -0.16
N ARG A 61 0.75 -18.53 1.14
CA ARG A 61 0.77 -19.78 1.93
C ARG A 61 -0.59 -20.46 2.04
N ASN A 62 -1.67 -19.70 1.96
CA ASN A 62 -3.04 -20.22 1.91
C ASN A 62 -3.44 -20.73 0.52
N GLY A 63 -2.51 -20.79 -0.44
CA GLY A 63 -2.72 -21.40 -1.76
C GLY A 63 -3.12 -20.43 -2.86
N VAL A 64 -3.16 -19.11 -2.59
CA VAL A 64 -3.42 -18.13 -3.65
C VAL A 64 -2.16 -17.92 -4.48
N LEU A 65 -2.21 -18.34 -5.74
CA LEU A 65 -1.05 -18.32 -6.63
C LEU A 65 -0.89 -16.96 -7.33
N GLY A 66 0.37 -16.61 -7.62
CA GLY A 66 0.71 -15.45 -8.44
C GLY A 66 0.48 -14.10 -7.76
N LEU A 67 0.37 -14.04 -6.43
CA LEU A 67 0.32 -12.77 -5.70
C LEU A 67 1.70 -12.08 -5.70
N CYS A 68 1.69 -10.78 -5.95
CA CYS A 68 2.85 -9.90 -5.85
C CYS A 68 2.37 -8.48 -5.51
N SER A 69 3.31 -7.56 -5.25
CA SER A 69 3.00 -6.15 -5.03
C SER A 69 2.13 -5.56 -6.14
N GLY A 70 1.22 -4.68 -5.76
CA GLY A 70 0.28 -3.99 -6.64
C GLY A 70 -0.97 -4.81 -7.01
N LYS A 71 -0.96 -6.14 -6.86
CA LYS A 71 -2.11 -7.00 -7.21
C LYS A 71 -3.29 -6.88 -6.24
N PHE A 72 -3.05 -6.39 -5.03
CA PHE A 72 -4.13 -6.02 -4.10
C PHE A 72 -4.55 -4.55 -4.26
N ALA A 73 -4.05 -3.87 -5.30
CA ALA A 73 -4.26 -2.45 -5.53
C ALA A 73 -3.81 -1.57 -4.34
N GLU A 74 -2.74 -1.98 -3.64
CA GLU A 74 -2.08 -1.15 -2.64
C GLU A 74 -1.16 -0.11 -3.28
N ASN A 75 -1.12 1.12 -2.75
CA ASN A 75 -0.13 2.11 -3.18
C ASN A 75 1.27 1.80 -2.64
N ILE A 76 1.36 1.31 -1.41
CA ILE A 76 2.63 1.03 -0.75
C ILE A 76 2.63 -0.41 -0.25
N THR A 77 3.62 -1.19 -0.68
CA THR A 77 3.94 -2.46 -0.03
C THR A 77 5.00 -2.21 1.05
N THR A 78 4.74 -2.63 2.28
CA THR A 78 5.68 -2.49 3.40
C THR A 78 6.23 -3.83 3.88
N GLU A 79 7.32 -3.82 4.63
CA GLU A 79 7.88 -4.98 5.34
C GLU A 79 8.21 -4.58 6.79
N GLY A 80 8.05 -5.51 7.74
CA GLY A 80 8.41 -5.32 9.14
C GLY A 80 7.33 -4.67 10.00
N ILE A 81 6.12 -4.44 9.46
CA ILE A 81 5.04 -3.73 10.15
C ILE A 81 3.69 -4.42 9.97
N ARG A 82 2.96 -4.61 11.09
CA ARG A 82 1.62 -5.21 11.11
C ARG A 82 0.52 -4.15 10.94
N LEU A 83 0.38 -3.65 9.71
CA LEU A 83 -0.53 -2.54 9.36
C LEU A 83 -1.98 -2.74 9.85
N HIS A 84 -2.55 -3.94 9.67
CA HIS A 84 -3.95 -4.23 10.01
C HIS A 84 -4.24 -4.24 11.52
N THR A 85 -3.21 -4.17 12.37
CA THR A 85 -3.36 -4.07 13.83
C THR A 85 -3.24 -2.65 14.35
N LEU A 86 -2.90 -1.68 13.48
CA LEU A 86 -2.70 -0.29 13.89
C LEU A 86 -4.04 0.40 14.17
N PRO A 87 -4.18 1.09 15.32
CA PRO A 87 -5.35 1.92 15.60
C PRO A 87 -5.50 3.09 14.62
N VAL A 88 -6.74 3.56 14.44
CA VAL A 88 -6.99 4.83 13.76
C VAL A 88 -6.26 5.97 14.49
N GLY A 89 -5.55 6.81 13.74
CA GLY A 89 -4.76 7.92 14.28
C GLY A 89 -3.28 7.58 14.54
N THR A 90 -2.86 6.34 14.32
CA THR A 90 -1.43 5.97 14.34
C THR A 90 -0.62 6.81 13.33
N LYS A 91 0.56 7.25 13.76
CA LYS A 91 1.57 7.90 12.91
C LYS A 91 2.79 6.99 12.80
N VAL A 92 3.27 6.78 11.58
CA VAL A 92 4.39 5.93 11.19
C VAL A 92 5.27 6.64 10.17
#